data_AF-A0A433D4M1-F1
#
_entry.id   AF-A0A433D4M1-F1
#
_cell.length_a   1.000
_cell.length_b   1.000
_cell.length_c   1.000
_cell.angle_alpha   90.00
_cell.angle_beta   90.00
_cell.angle_gamma   90.00
#
_symmetry.space_group_name_H-M   'P 1'
#
loop_
_entity.id
_entity.type
_entity.pdbx_description
1 polymer ?
#
loop_
_entity_poly.entity_id
_entity_poly.type
_entity_poly.pdbx_seq_one_letter_code
_entity_poly.pdbx_strand_id
1 'polypeptide(L)'
;GAKYSLGYNTDGFVVSSSSDVTITGAKVYNYDDCVAVISGSNIYIQKNVCVGGHGISIGSIQAGQIVDGVYVSNCTISNSQNGVRIKAYADATGGVAKNIHYTDITLSSITQYGVIIQQDYTNKGSTGLPGGGALISNVDLENVHGTISGGKRVYILCANCANFDFQKIDITGGSPGSCTYVST
;
A
#
# COMPACT_ATOMS: atom_id res chain seq x y z
N GLY A 1 -9.63 -5.00 -27.79
CA GLY A 1 -10.66 -6.00 -27.42
C GLY A 1 -10.94 -5.90 -25.94
N ALA A 2 -12.21 -5.77 -25.56
CA ALA A 2 -12.67 -5.52 -24.19
C ALA A 2 -12.10 -6.51 -23.16
N LYS A 3 -11.38 -6.03 -22.15
CA LYS A 3 -10.87 -6.83 -21.01
C LYS A 3 -11.12 -6.18 -19.64
N TYR A 4 -12.04 -5.22 -19.54
CA TYR A 4 -12.24 -4.42 -18.32
C TYR A 4 -13.66 -4.49 -17.72
N SER A 5 -14.39 -5.61 -17.83
CA SER A 5 -15.77 -5.64 -17.27
C SER A 5 -16.26 -6.93 -16.61
N LEU A 6 -15.39 -7.84 -16.14
CA LEU A 6 -15.87 -9.05 -15.43
C LEU A 6 -15.27 -9.27 -14.02
N GLY A 7 -14.13 -8.66 -13.67
CA GLY A 7 -13.52 -8.81 -12.35
C GLY A 7 -13.50 -7.50 -11.58
N TYR A 8 -14.04 -7.50 -10.36
CA TYR A 8 -14.01 -6.39 -9.42
C TYR A 8 -13.91 -6.97 -8.00
N ASN A 9 -13.12 -6.37 -7.11
CA ASN A 9 -12.81 -6.90 -5.76
C ASN A 9 -12.33 -8.36 -5.77
N THR A 10 -11.34 -8.64 -6.61
CA THR A 10 -10.74 -9.98 -6.75
C THR A 10 -9.43 -10.08 -5.97
N ASP A 11 -9.44 -9.65 -4.72
CA ASP A 11 -8.27 -9.64 -3.83
C ASP A 11 -7.57 -11.01 -3.83
N GLY A 12 -6.23 -11.01 -3.89
CA GLY A 12 -5.44 -12.24 -3.88
C GLY A 12 -5.40 -12.87 -2.49
N PHE A 13 -4.85 -12.13 -1.53
CA PHE A 13 -4.79 -12.52 -0.13
C PHE A 13 -5.32 -11.39 0.75
N VAL A 14 -6.22 -11.73 1.67
CA VAL A 14 -6.67 -10.83 2.73
C VAL A 14 -6.22 -11.40 4.06
N VAL A 15 -5.32 -10.69 4.76
CA VAL A 15 -4.85 -11.07 6.10
C VAL A 15 -5.59 -10.21 7.12
N SER A 16 -6.27 -10.87 8.05
CA SER A 16 -7.03 -10.21 9.12
C SER A 16 -6.97 -11.07 10.38
N SER A 17 -6.87 -10.42 11.54
CA SER A 17 -6.86 -11.04 12.86
C SER A 17 -5.92 -12.25 12.97
N SER A 18 -4.73 -12.13 12.38
CA SER A 18 -3.75 -13.22 12.26
C SER A 18 -2.37 -12.77 12.70
N SER A 19 -1.56 -13.70 13.24
CA SER A 19 -0.14 -13.47 13.51
C SER A 19 0.73 -14.53 12.82
N ASP A 20 2.00 -14.21 12.62
CA ASP A 20 3.03 -15.15 12.14
C ASP A 20 2.71 -15.74 10.76
N VAL A 21 2.12 -14.92 9.89
CA VAL A 21 1.72 -15.29 8.53
C VAL A 21 2.87 -15.04 7.56
N THR A 22 3.22 -16.04 6.75
CA THR A 22 4.16 -15.88 5.63
C THR A 22 3.48 -16.20 4.30
N ILE A 23 3.48 -15.23 3.38
CA ILE A 23 3.02 -15.38 2.00
C ILE A 23 4.25 -15.22 1.10
N THR A 24 4.73 -16.32 0.52
CA THR A 24 5.96 -16.30 -0.27
C THR A 24 5.83 -17.01 -1.62
N GLY A 25 6.48 -16.45 -2.66
CA GLY A 25 6.57 -17.05 -3.99
C GLY A 25 5.24 -17.09 -4.76
N ALA A 26 4.23 -16.36 -4.32
CA ALA A 26 2.92 -16.31 -4.96
C ALA A 26 2.98 -15.53 -6.28
N LYS A 27 2.18 -15.95 -7.26
CA LYS A 27 1.92 -15.21 -8.50
C LYS A 27 0.44 -14.89 -8.57
N VAL A 28 0.09 -13.61 -8.45
CA VAL A 28 -1.29 -13.14 -8.38
C VAL A 28 -1.61 -12.31 -9.61
N TYR A 29 -2.63 -12.73 -10.35
CA TYR A 29 -3.21 -12.00 -11.48
C TYR A 29 -4.65 -11.67 -11.14
N ASN A 30 -4.95 -10.40 -10.90
CA ASN A 30 -6.26 -10.00 -10.43
C ASN A 30 -6.61 -8.55 -10.80
N TYR A 31 -7.72 -8.05 -10.25
CA TYR A 31 -8.25 -6.70 -10.48
C TYR A 31 -8.44 -5.91 -9.17
N ASP A 32 -7.89 -6.38 -8.05
CA ASP A 32 -7.86 -5.64 -6.78
C ASP A 32 -6.55 -5.92 -6.03
N ASP A 33 -6.48 -5.73 -4.71
CA ASP A 33 -5.25 -5.91 -3.95
C ASP A 33 -4.60 -7.27 -4.18
N CYS A 34 -3.30 -7.27 -4.47
CA CYS A 34 -2.52 -8.50 -4.55
C CYS A 34 -2.47 -9.15 -3.16
N VAL A 35 -2.18 -8.32 -2.16
CA VAL A 35 -2.31 -8.63 -0.74
C VAL A 35 -2.89 -7.41 -0.04
N ALA A 36 -3.88 -7.62 0.81
CA ALA A 36 -4.42 -6.63 1.74
C ALA A 36 -4.22 -7.12 3.18
N VAL A 37 -3.51 -6.33 3.99
CA VAL A 37 -3.32 -6.61 5.42
C VAL A 37 -4.23 -5.67 6.23
N ILE A 38 -5.33 -6.20 6.74
CA ILE A 38 -6.36 -5.43 7.47
C ILE A 38 -6.03 -5.33 8.96
N SER A 39 -5.59 -6.42 9.56
CA SER A 39 -5.14 -6.48 10.96
C SER A 39 -4.28 -7.72 11.19
N GLY A 40 -3.38 -7.63 12.17
CA GLY A 40 -2.48 -8.73 12.52
C GLY A 40 -1.08 -8.27 12.87
N SER A 41 -0.19 -9.22 13.13
CA SER A 41 1.20 -8.94 13.48
C SER A 41 2.18 -9.97 12.94
N ASN A 42 3.44 -9.57 12.79
CA ASN A 42 4.51 -10.44 12.31
C ASN A 42 4.18 -11.11 10.96
N ILE A 43 3.83 -10.30 9.96
CA ILE A 43 3.38 -10.76 8.64
C ILE A 43 4.50 -10.56 7.62
N TYR A 44 4.84 -11.61 6.87
CA TYR A 44 5.89 -11.59 5.86
C TYR A 44 5.30 -11.82 4.47
N ILE A 45 5.60 -10.91 3.53
CA ILE A 45 5.14 -10.98 2.14
C ILE A 45 6.38 -10.93 1.25
N GLN A 46 6.79 -12.07 0.71
CA GLN A 46 8.14 -12.23 0.16
C GLN A 46 8.14 -12.81 -1.24
N LYS A 47 8.96 -12.27 -2.15
CA LYS A 47 9.20 -12.88 -3.48
C LYS A 47 7.91 -13.09 -4.30
N ASN A 48 6.89 -12.27 -4.05
CA ASN A 48 5.61 -12.37 -4.74
C ASN A 48 5.62 -11.56 -6.03
N VAL A 49 4.89 -12.04 -7.03
CA VAL A 49 4.64 -11.35 -8.30
C VAL A 49 3.18 -10.97 -8.36
N CYS A 50 2.91 -9.66 -8.41
CA CYS A 50 1.59 -9.07 -8.47
C CYS A 50 1.35 -8.43 -9.84
N VAL A 51 0.28 -8.81 -10.53
CA VAL A 51 -0.01 -8.33 -11.89
C VAL A 51 -1.47 -7.88 -12.03
N GLY A 52 -1.69 -6.67 -12.51
CA GLY A 52 -3.01 -6.18 -12.92
C GLY A 52 -3.84 -5.49 -11.82
N GLY A 53 -3.62 -5.87 -10.56
CA GLY A 53 -4.43 -5.45 -9.41
C GLY A 53 -4.13 -4.06 -8.84
N HIS A 54 -4.29 -3.91 -7.53
CA HIS A 54 -4.14 -2.64 -6.80
C HIS A 54 -2.86 -2.52 -5.97
N GLY A 55 -1.93 -3.47 -6.12
CA GLY A 55 -0.63 -3.46 -5.42
C GLY A 55 -0.65 -4.28 -4.13
N ILE A 56 0.33 -4.06 -3.28
CA ILE A 56 0.40 -4.64 -1.93
C ILE A 56 -0.01 -3.54 -0.95
N SER A 57 -1.07 -3.80 -0.20
CA SER A 57 -1.77 -2.82 0.61
C SER A 57 -1.78 -3.17 2.10
N ILE A 58 -1.46 -2.19 2.94
CA ILE A 58 -1.83 -2.20 4.36
C ILE A 58 -3.10 -1.38 4.54
N GLY A 59 -4.08 -1.95 5.24
CA GLY A 59 -5.42 -1.42 5.40
C GLY A 59 -6.42 -1.86 4.33
N SER A 60 -7.62 -1.29 4.30
CA SER A 60 -7.97 -0.02 4.94
C SER A 60 -8.10 -0.08 6.46
N ILE A 61 -7.36 0.80 7.14
CA ILE A 61 -7.31 0.93 8.60
C ILE A 61 -8.46 1.81 9.11
N GLN A 62 -9.14 1.34 10.16
CA GLN A 62 -10.19 2.02 10.92
C GLN A 62 -10.19 1.56 12.39
N ALA A 63 -11.14 2.06 13.17
CA ALA A 63 -11.29 1.73 14.58
C ALA A 63 -11.30 0.21 14.83
N GLY A 64 -10.51 -0.24 15.80
CA GLY A 64 -10.38 -1.65 16.17
C GLY A 64 -9.40 -2.46 15.31
N GLN A 65 -8.84 -1.90 14.24
CA GLN A 65 -7.83 -2.59 13.43
C GLN A 65 -6.42 -2.18 13.87
N ILE A 66 -5.60 -3.19 14.16
CA ILE A 66 -4.21 -3.04 14.56
C ILE A 66 -3.36 -3.89 13.62
N VAL A 67 -2.41 -3.24 12.96
CA VAL A 67 -1.34 -3.87 12.18
C VAL A 67 -0.02 -3.51 12.85
N ASP A 68 0.77 -4.53 13.22
CA ASP A 68 2.05 -4.35 13.90
C ASP A 68 3.11 -5.34 13.38
N GLY A 69 4.05 -4.86 12.57
CA GLY A 69 5.08 -5.70 11.99
C GLY A 69 4.62 -6.35 10.68
N VAL A 70 4.80 -5.64 9.58
CA VAL A 70 4.62 -6.18 8.22
C VAL A 70 5.88 -5.98 7.40
N TYR A 71 6.40 -7.06 6.84
CA TYR A 71 7.67 -7.10 6.13
C TYR A 71 7.43 -7.57 4.69
N VAL A 72 7.39 -6.62 3.76
CA VAL A 72 7.24 -6.90 2.33
C VAL A 72 8.62 -6.83 1.69
N SER A 73 9.07 -7.92 1.06
CA SER A 73 10.41 -7.91 0.46
C SER A 73 10.53 -8.68 -0.85
N ASN A 74 11.41 -8.19 -1.74
CA ASN A 74 11.74 -8.84 -3.01
C ASN A 74 10.52 -9.09 -3.90
N CYS A 75 9.51 -8.22 -3.85
CA CYS A 75 8.27 -8.37 -4.61
C CYS A 75 8.33 -7.58 -5.92
N THR A 76 7.72 -8.13 -6.97
CA THR A 76 7.51 -7.43 -8.25
C THR A 76 6.04 -7.07 -8.40
N ILE A 77 5.75 -5.80 -8.66
CA ILE A 77 4.39 -5.31 -8.89
C ILE A 77 4.32 -4.68 -10.27
N SER A 78 3.44 -5.19 -11.14
CA SER A 78 3.40 -4.77 -12.54
C SER A 78 1.99 -4.59 -13.07
N ASN A 79 1.81 -3.61 -13.97
CA ASN A 79 0.52 -3.31 -14.60
C ASN A 79 -0.62 -3.10 -13.59
N SER A 80 -0.28 -2.64 -12.38
CA SER A 80 -1.21 -2.46 -11.26
C SER A 80 -1.57 -0.98 -11.11
N GLN A 81 -2.67 -0.70 -10.43
CA GLN A 81 -3.06 0.66 -10.06
C GLN A 81 -1.99 1.31 -9.18
N ASN A 82 -1.54 0.59 -8.16
CA ASN A 82 -0.55 1.06 -7.20
C ASN A 82 0.59 0.04 -7.06
N GLY A 83 1.75 0.52 -6.64
CA GLY A 83 2.84 -0.31 -6.15
C GLY A 83 2.65 -0.61 -4.66
N VAL A 84 3.33 0.18 -3.83
CA VAL A 84 3.23 0.13 -2.36
C VAL A 84 2.05 0.99 -1.90
N ARG A 85 1.19 0.45 -1.03
CA ARG A 85 0.02 1.18 -0.51
C ARG A 85 -0.17 1.01 0.99
N ILE A 86 -0.45 2.12 1.68
CA ILE A 86 -1.00 2.14 3.04
C ILE A 86 -2.22 3.07 3.01
N LYS A 87 -3.37 2.59 3.46
CA LYS A 87 -4.64 3.35 3.39
C LYS A 87 -5.36 3.27 4.73
N ALA A 88 -5.79 4.42 5.24
CA ALA A 88 -6.70 4.53 6.37
C ALA A 88 -7.95 5.32 5.97
N TYR A 89 -9.10 4.94 6.53
CA TYR A 89 -10.36 5.62 6.26
C TYR A 89 -10.34 7.07 6.73
N ALA A 90 -10.92 7.97 5.93
CA ALA A 90 -11.02 9.39 6.25
C ALA A 90 -11.82 9.67 7.53
N ASP A 91 -12.81 8.83 7.83
CA ASP A 91 -13.66 8.90 9.01
C ASP A 91 -13.23 7.92 10.12
N ALA A 92 -12.03 7.35 10.03
CA ALA A 92 -11.49 6.52 11.10
C ALA A 92 -11.46 7.31 12.42
N THR A 93 -11.95 6.69 13.49
CA THR A 93 -11.93 7.23 14.86
C THR A 93 -10.90 6.53 15.76
N GLY A 94 -10.11 5.64 15.18
CA GLY A 94 -9.10 4.82 15.84
C GLY A 94 -8.40 3.89 14.85
N GLY A 95 -7.52 3.05 15.36
CA GLY A 95 -6.76 2.07 14.57
C GLY A 95 -5.28 2.43 14.48
N VAL A 96 -4.45 1.41 14.26
CA VAL A 96 -2.99 1.56 14.25
C VAL A 96 -2.41 0.70 13.15
N ALA A 97 -1.51 1.28 12.36
CA ALA A 97 -0.65 0.53 11.45
C ALA A 97 0.79 0.97 11.68
N LYS A 98 1.60 0.09 12.26
CA LYS A 98 2.97 0.43 12.64
C LYS A 98 3.98 -0.66 12.35
N ASN A 99 5.25 -0.28 12.28
CA ASN A 99 6.37 -1.17 11.98
C ASN A 99 6.17 -1.87 10.64
N ILE A 100 6.12 -1.07 9.57
CA ILE A 100 5.81 -1.52 8.22
C ILE A 100 7.04 -1.29 7.36
N HIS A 101 7.53 -2.36 6.74
CA HIS A 101 8.76 -2.33 5.95
C HIS A 101 8.48 -2.83 4.54
N TYR A 102 8.82 -2.04 3.54
CA TYR A 102 8.88 -2.47 2.14
C TYR A 102 10.32 -2.38 1.65
N THR A 103 10.92 -3.51 1.30
CA THR A 103 12.34 -3.59 0.91
C THR A 103 12.49 -4.30 -0.43
N ASP A 104 13.32 -3.76 -1.32
CA ASP A 104 13.60 -4.37 -2.64
C ASP A 104 12.32 -4.63 -3.45
N ILE A 105 11.56 -3.57 -3.71
CA ILE A 105 10.30 -3.64 -4.46
C ILE A 105 10.52 -3.14 -5.89
N THR A 106 10.28 -4.00 -6.87
CA THR A 106 10.36 -3.65 -8.29
C THR A 106 8.99 -3.31 -8.86
N LEU A 107 8.85 -2.12 -9.42
CA LEU A 107 7.63 -1.61 -10.04
C LEU A 107 7.76 -1.58 -11.56
N SER A 108 6.68 -1.93 -12.28
CA SER A 108 6.61 -1.75 -13.73
C SER A 108 5.23 -1.33 -14.18
N SER A 109 5.16 -0.28 -14.99
CA SER A 109 3.90 0.16 -15.63
C SER A 109 2.76 0.44 -14.64
N ILE A 110 3.08 0.95 -13.44
CA ILE A 110 2.07 1.33 -12.44
C ILE A 110 1.27 2.54 -12.93
N THR A 111 -0.05 2.50 -12.80
CA THR A 111 -0.92 3.47 -13.51
C THR A 111 -1.30 4.70 -12.69
N GLN A 112 -1.32 4.62 -11.35
CA GLN A 112 -1.68 5.75 -10.49
C GLN A 112 -0.59 6.13 -9.50
N TYR A 113 -0.13 5.21 -8.64
CA TYR A 113 0.79 5.56 -7.56
C TYR A 113 1.90 4.53 -7.38
N GLY A 114 3.15 4.95 -7.55
CA GLY A 114 4.29 4.07 -7.23
C GLY A 114 4.29 3.71 -5.74
N VAL A 115 4.22 4.74 -4.90
CA VAL A 115 3.98 4.66 -3.46
C VAL A 115 2.80 5.56 -3.11
N ILE A 116 1.84 5.04 -2.33
CA ILE A 116 0.76 5.84 -1.76
C ILE A 116 0.55 5.53 -0.28
N ILE A 117 0.60 6.56 0.56
CA ILE A 117 0.21 6.51 1.97
C ILE A 117 -0.84 7.58 2.20
N GLN A 118 -2.07 7.17 2.49
CA GLN A 118 -3.19 8.10 2.57
C GLN A 118 -4.11 7.82 3.75
N GLN A 119 -4.64 8.88 4.36
CA GLN A 119 -5.67 8.83 5.39
C GLN A 119 -6.98 9.48 4.95
N ASP A 120 -7.20 9.63 3.64
CA ASP A 120 -8.41 10.20 3.06
C ASP A 120 -9.25 9.15 2.32
N TYR A 121 -9.04 7.86 2.62
CA TYR A 121 -9.64 6.75 1.89
C TYR A 121 -11.13 6.56 2.19
N THR A 122 -11.89 6.15 1.18
CA THR A 122 -13.24 5.60 1.27
C THR A 122 -13.40 4.45 0.26
N ASN A 123 -14.45 3.64 0.39
CA ASN A 123 -14.79 2.62 -0.61
C ASN A 123 -15.20 3.20 -1.98
N LYS A 124 -15.40 4.52 -2.08
CA LYS A 124 -15.76 5.22 -3.33
C LYS A 124 -14.58 6.02 -3.92
N GLY A 125 -13.40 5.93 -3.31
CA GLY A 125 -12.22 6.72 -3.68
C GLY A 125 -11.73 7.61 -2.54
N SER A 126 -10.88 8.57 -2.87
CA SER A 126 -10.22 9.47 -1.91
C SER A 126 -11.00 10.78 -1.75
N THR A 127 -11.13 11.28 -0.52
CA THR A 127 -11.84 12.56 -0.25
C THR A 127 -10.97 13.78 -0.53
N GLY A 128 -9.64 13.64 -0.59
CA GLY A 128 -8.68 14.75 -0.64
C GLY A 128 -8.40 15.41 0.71
N LEU A 129 -9.07 14.97 1.79
CA LEU A 129 -8.93 15.51 3.14
C LEU A 129 -8.56 14.37 4.10
N PRO A 130 -7.32 14.33 4.63
CA PRO A 130 -6.90 13.23 5.50
C PRO A 130 -7.59 13.33 6.87
N GLY A 131 -8.14 12.20 7.32
CA GLY A 131 -8.58 11.99 8.70
C GLY A 131 -7.40 11.67 9.61
N GLY A 132 -7.49 12.07 10.88
CA GLY A 132 -6.42 11.89 11.87
C GLY A 132 -6.66 10.76 12.89
N GLY A 133 -7.75 9.99 12.79
CA GLY A 133 -8.10 9.05 13.85
C GLY A 133 -7.33 7.73 13.85
N ALA A 134 -6.76 7.32 12.72
CA ALA A 134 -5.83 6.18 12.67
C ALA A 134 -4.39 6.68 12.81
N LEU A 135 -3.55 5.96 13.54
CA LEU A 135 -2.11 6.22 13.58
C LEU A 135 -1.39 5.34 12.54
N ILE A 136 -0.57 5.96 11.68
CA ILE A 136 0.37 5.23 10.81
C ILE A 136 1.80 5.61 11.21
N SER A 137 2.60 4.68 11.71
CA SER A 137 3.94 5.04 12.20
C SER A 137 5.02 4.01 11.92
N ASN A 138 6.29 4.44 11.96
CA ASN A 138 7.44 3.57 11.72
C ASN A 138 7.30 2.83 10.38
N VAL A 139 7.26 3.61 9.30
CA VAL A 139 7.15 3.10 7.93
C VAL A 139 8.48 3.28 7.23
N ASP A 140 9.09 2.16 6.87
CA ASP A 140 10.38 2.13 6.20
C ASP A 140 10.20 1.64 4.76
N LEU A 141 10.71 2.43 3.81
CA LEU A 141 10.79 2.05 2.41
C LEU A 141 12.26 2.03 2.00
N GLU A 142 12.77 0.87 1.63
CA GLU A 142 14.15 0.74 1.15
C GLU A 142 14.18 0.11 -0.25
N ASN A 143 14.87 0.76 -1.18
CA ASN A 143 15.08 0.23 -2.53
C ASN A 143 13.78 -0.08 -3.28
N VAL A 144 12.82 0.84 -3.23
CA VAL A 144 11.62 0.80 -4.09
C VAL A 144 11.96 1.49 -5.41
N HIS A 145 11.93 0.75 -6.51
CA HIS A 145 12.43 1.22 -7.79
C HIS A 145 11.57 0.75 -8.97
N GLY A 146 11.70 1.43 -10.11
CA GLY A 146 11.08 1.01 -11.37
C GLY A 146 10.29 2.11 -12.07
N THR A 147 9.22 1.73 -12.78
CA THR A 147 8.50 2.66 -13.66
C THR A 147 7.02 2.77 -13.33
N ILE A 148 6.50 3.99 -13.45
CA ILE A 148 5.06 4.27 -13.52
C ILE A 148 4.71 4.82 -14.91
N SER A 149 3.56 4.42 -15.43
CA SER A 149 3.04 4.87 -16.74
C SER A 149 2.16 6.12 -16.63
N GLY A 150 1.61 6.38 -15.44
CA GLY A 150 0.75 7.52 -15.13
C GLY A 150 0.75 7.87 -13.64
N GLY A 151 0.15 9.01 -13.29
CA GLY A 151 -0.04 9.43 -11.90
C GLY A 151 1.21 9.97 -11.21
N LYS A 152 1.43 9.58 -9.95
CA LYS A 152 2.44 10.14 -9.03
C LYS A 152 3.41 9.07 -8.54
N ARG A 153 4.71 9.39 -8.52
CA ARG A 153 5.76 8.47 -8.05
C ARG A 153 5.63 8.18 -6.56
N VAL A 154 5.51 9.22 -5.74
CA VAL A 154 5.26 9.11 -4.30
C VAL A 154 4.15 10.09 -3.90
N TYR A 155 3.09 9.58 -3.28
CA TYR A 155 1.99 10.41 -2.77
C TYR A 155 1.73 10.09 -1.30
N ILE A 156 1.91 11.08 -0.44
CA ILE A 156 1.64 10.96 1.00
C ILE A 156 0.60 12.04 1.35
N LEU A 157 -0.54 11.62 1.88
CA LEU A 157 -1.56 12.52 2.41
C LEU A 157 -2.00 12.01 3.78
N CYS A 158 -1.38 12.54 4.84
CA CYS A 158 -1.55 12.03 6.19
C CYS A 158 -1.68 13.14 7.23
N ALA A 159 -2.61 12.97 8.15
CA ALA A 159 -2.87 13.87 9.27
C ALA A 159 -2.31 13.35 10.61
N ASN A 160 -2.15 12.03 10.77
CA ASN A 160 -1.63 11.38 11.97
C ASN A 160 -0.65 10.26 11.56
N CYS A 161 0.54 10.69 11.14
CA CYS A 161 1.65 9.82 10.81
C CYS A 161 2.89 10.19 11.62
N ALA A 162 3.79 9.23 11.86
CA ALA A 162 5.07 9.47 12.54
C ALA A 162 6.19 8.56 12.03
N ASN A 163 7.43 9.04 12.05
CA ASN A 163 8.65 8.26 11.82
C ASN A 163 8.65 7.47 10.49
N PHE A 164 8.79 8.18 9.38
CA PHE A 164 8.95 7.54 8.07
C PHE A 164 10.40 7.66 7.62
N ASP A 165 10.99 6.55 7.18
CA ASP A 165 12.35 6.52 6.65
C ASP A 165 12.38 5.91 5.25
N PHE A 166 12.58 6.76 4.24
CA PHE A 166 12.54 6.37 2.83
C PHE A 166 13.94 6.51 2.23
N GLN A 167 14.51 5.38 1.84
CA GLN A 167 15.86 5.30 1.31
C GLN A 167 15.86 4.62 -0.07
N LYS A 168 16.68 5.14 -0.98
CA LYS A 168 16.89 4.57 -2.33
C LYS A 168 15.57 4.41 -3.11
N ILE A 169 14.70 5.42 -3.08
CA ILE A 169 13.48 5.45 -3.87
C ILE A 169 13.80 5.93 -5.29
N ASP A 170 13.86 5.00 -6.25
CA ASP A 170 14.20 5.27 -7.65
C ASP A 170 13.06 4.89 -8.59
N ILE A 171 11.98 5.68 -8.52
CA ILE A 171 10.80 5.52 -9.36
C ILE A 171 10.89 6.57 -10.48
N THR A 172 10.63 6.15 -11.72
CA THR A 172 10.67 7.00 -12.92
C THR A 172 9.35 6.94 -13.71
N GLY A 173 9.17 7.89 -14.64
CA GLY A 173 7.89 8.11 -15.31
C GLY A 173 6.89 8.91 -14.45
N GLY A 174 5.70 9.15 -15.00
CA GLY A 174 4.66 9.96 -14.36
C GLY A 174 5.14 11.31 -13.82
N SER A 175 4.48 11.79 -12.77
CA SER A 175 4.86 13.02 -12.05
C SER A 175 5.52 12.71 -10.70
N PRO A 176 6.37 13.59 -10.14
CA PRO A 176 7.03 13.36 -8.83
C PRO A 176 6.07 12.96 -7.69
N GLY A 177 4.90 13.57 -7.66
CA GLY A 177 3.92 13.41 -6.59
C GLY A 177 3.96 14.51 -5.54
N SER A 178 3.39 14.28 -4.37
CA SER A 178 3.25 15.30 -3.32
C SER A 178 3.16 14.65 -1.94
N CYS A 179 3.76 15.29 -0.94
CA CYS A 179 3.72 14.85 0.45
C CYS A 179 3.11 15.95 1.30
N THR A 180 1.91 15.73 1.82
CA THR A 180 1.29 16.53 2.86
C THR A 180 1.28 15.68 4.12
N TYR A 181 2.20 16.02 5.02
CA TYR A 181 2.43 15.32 6.27
C TYR A 181 2.28 16.31 7.42
N VAL A 182 1.28 16.10 8.26
CA VAL A 182 1.18 16.79 9.54
C VAL A 182 1.77 15.85 10.60
N SER A 183 3.03 16.09 10.96
CA SER A 183 3.60 15.48 12.16
C SER A 183 2.88 16.11 13.36
N THR A 184 2.29 15.29 14.21
CA THR A 184 1.90 15.69 15.57
C THR A 184 2.99 15.34 16.56
#